data_AF-A0A520HCK3-F1
#
_entry.id   AF-A0A520HCK3-F1
#
_cell.length_a   1.000
_cell.length_b   1.000
_cell.length_c   1.000
_cell.angle_alpha   90.00
_cell.angle_beta   90.00
_cell.angle_gamma   90.00
#
_symmetry.space_group_name_H-M   'P 1'
#
loop_
_entity.id
_entity.type
_entity.pdbx_description
1 polymer ?
#
loop_
_entity_poly.entity_id
_entity_poly.type
_entity_poly.pdbx_seq_one_letter_code
_entity_poly.pdbx_strand_id
1 'polypeptide(L)'
;RVNMREVEMTSQHLINDGFDIGTGRDPYKNFVYTSFQELATYVSHNRVSQLAKKYGDNKLSKICRLIAGDEMRHHHAYSEFVNRIFQVDPSEMMLAFQYMMKQKIVMPAHFLRESGEKIGTAFEQFSDSAQRIGVYTAADYVDILQKLIDKWQIDHITGLTAEAEKARDFLMKLPARMTRISERLVIPAESHIFKWVQPALIK
;
A
#
# COMPACT_ATOMS: atom_id res chain seq x y z
N ARG A 1 14.58 6.14 -21.78
CA ARG A 1 13.99 6.31 -20.43
C ARG A 1 13.11 5.11 -20.09
N VAL A 2 12.12 4.75 -20.90
CA VAL A 2 11.25 3.58 -20.68
C VAL A 2 11.06 2.82 -22.01
N ASN A 3 11.02 1.49 -21.97
CA ASN A 3 10.66 0.60 -23.07
C ASN A 3 9.16 0.28 -22.99
N MET A 4 8.33 1.02 -23.75
CA MET A 4 6.87 0.90 -23.66
C MET A 4 6.33 -0.47 -24.04
N ARG A 5 7.00 -1.19 -24.96
CA ARG A 5 6.58 -2.56 -25.32
C ARG A 5 6.64 -3.51 -24.12
N GLU A 6 7.68 -3.38 -23.29
CA GLU A 6 7.80 -4.19 -22.07
C GLU A 6 6.78 -3.77 -21.01
N VAL A 7 6.50 -2.47 -20.88
CA VAL A 7 5.45 -1.97 -19.97
C VAL A 7 4.07 -2.49 -20.37
N GLU A 8 3.76 -2.49 -21.67
CA GLU A 8 2.50 -3.02 -22.23
C GLU A 8 2.36 -4.53 -22.00
N MET A 9 3.42 -5.31 -22.26
CA MET A 9 3.43 -6.75 -21.99
C MET A 9 3.27 -7.05 -20.49
N THR A 10 3.97 -6.33 -19.62
CA THR A 10 3.81 -6.46 -18.17
C THR A 10 2.38 -6.09 -17.73
N SER A 11 1.80 -5.05 -18.30
CA SER A 11 0.42 -4.65 -18.00
C SER A 11 -0.60 -5.70 -18.45
N GLN A 12 -0.41 -6.27 -19.64
CA GLN A 12 -1.23 -7.39 -20.13
C GLN A 12 -1.10 -8.61 -19.21
N HIS A 13 0.12 -8.97 -18.80
CA HIS A 13 0.35 -10.05 -17.85
C HIS A 13 -0.35 -9.78 -16.52
N LEU A 14 -0.20 -8.58 -15.94
CA LEU A 14 -0.81 -8.24 -14.66
C LEU A 14 -2.36 -8.33 -14.70
N ILE A 15 -2.98 -7.86 -15.80
CA ILE A 15 -4.43 -7.96 -15.98
C ILE A 15 -4.87 -9.43 -16.11
N ASN A 16 -4.14 -10.23 -16.90
CA ASN A 16 -4.47 -11.64 -17.12
C ASN A 16 -4.24 -12.51 -15.87
N ASP A 17 -3.15 -12.24 -15.14
CA ASP A 17 -2.76 -12.99 -13.95
C ASP A 17 -3.64 -12.59 -12.74
N GLY A 18 -4.27 -11.41 -12.79
CA GLY A 18 -5.18 -10.92 -11.76
C GLY A 18 -4.47 -10.59 -10.45
N PHE A 19 -5.19 -10.70 -9.35
CA PHE A 19 -4.66 -10.55 -8.00
C PHE A 19 -5.54 -11.26 -6.97
N ASP A 20 -4.94 -11.71 -5.87
CA ASP A 20 -5.64 -12.10 -4.64
C ASP A 20 -5.13 -11.24 -3.47
N ILE A 21 -6.04 -10.50 -2.86
CA ILE A 21 -5.75 -9.58 -1.74
C ILE A 21 -6.30 -10.10 -0.42
N GLY A 22 -6.78 -11.35 -0.38
CA GLY A 22 -7.25 -12.01 0.83
C GLY A 22 -8.58 -11.49 1.39
N THR A 23 -9.30 -10.67 0.63
CA THR A 23 -10.58 -10.09 1.07
C THR A 23 -11.78 -10.97 0.72
N GLY A 24 -11.65 -11.84 -0.29
CA GLY A 24 -12.75 -12.66 -0.80
C GLY A 24 -13.94 -11.79 -1.23
N ARG A 25 -15.14 -12.12 -0.74
CA ARG A 25 -16.38 -11.34 -0.99
C ARG A 25 -16.81 -10.50 0.21
N ASP A 26 -15.93 -10.31 1.19
CA ASP A 26 -16.24 -9.63 2.44
C ASP A 26 -16.06 -8.11 2.29
N PRO A 27 -17.16 -7.32 2.37
CA PRO A 27 -17.08 -5.87 2.22
C PRO A 27 -16.26 -5.20 3.33
N TYR A 28 -16.23 -5.75 4.55
CA TYR A 28 -15.54 -5.13 5.68
C TYR A 28 -14.02 -5.23 5.46
N LYS A 29 -13.56 -6.42 5.05
CA LYS A 29 -12.17 -6.64 4.64
C LYS A 29 -11.78 -5.74 3.47
N ASN A 30 -12.66 -5.62 2.47
CA ASN A 30 -12.44 -4.76 1.31
C ASN A 30 -12.29 -3.29 1.70
N PHE A 31 -13.15 -2.74 2.55
CA PHE A 31 -13.07 -1.33 2.94
C PHE A 31 -11.84 -1.03 3.82
N VAL A 32 -11.39 -1.97 4.64
CA VAL A 32 -10.08 -1.85 5.32
C VAL A 32 -8.95 -1.81 4.29
N TYR A 33 -8.97 -2.75 3.35
CA TYR A 33 -7.95 -2.85 2.30
C TYR A 33 -7.87 -1.57 1.46
N THR A 34 -9.00 -1.06 0.94
CA THR A 34 -9.01 0.15 0.11
C THR A 34 -8.66 1.39 0.92
N SER A 35 -9.15 1.53 2.17
CA SER A 35 -8.74 2.65 3.03
C SER A 35 -7.23 2.71 3.23
N PHE A 36 -6.57 1.55 3.37
CA PHE A 36 -5.13 1.45 3.48
C PHE A 36 -4.42 1.77 2.16
N GLN A 37 -4.83 1.10 1.07
CA GLN A 37 -4.19 1.22 -0.23
C GLN A 37 -4.27 2.64 -0.79
N GLU A 38 -5.41 3.32 -0.66
CA GLU A 38 -5.55 4.70 -1.13
C GLU A 38 -4.63 5.68 -0.39
N LEU A 39 -4.37 5.42 0.89
CA LEU A 39 -3.39 6.22 1.62
C LEU A 39 -1.94 5.88 1.20
N ALA A 40 -1.67 4.63 0.85
CA ALA A 40 -0.37 4.20 0.32
C ALA A 40 -0.08 4.80 -1.06
N THR A 41 -1.07 4.84 -1.96
CA THR A 41 -0.96 5.46 -3.29
C THR A 41 -0.82 6.98 -3.16
N TYR A 42 -1.56 7.63 -2.26
CA TYR A 42 -1.34 9.04 -1.91
C TYR A 42 0.11 9.32 -1.52
N VAL A 43 0.67 8.56 -0.56
CA VAL A 43 2.05 8.74 -0.09
C VAL A 43 3.03 8.58 -1.26
N SER A 44 2.87 7.51 -2.03
CA SER A 44 3.74 7.19 -3.17
C SER A 44 3.71 8.29 -4.23
N HIS A 45 2.53 8.70 -4.69
CA HIS A 45 2.38 9.74 -5.72
C HIS A 45 2.86 11.11 -5.23
N ASN A 46 2.59 11.47 -3.98
CA ASN A 46 3.07 12.72 -3.41
C ASN A 46 4.61 12.76 -3.34
N ARG A 47 5.27 11.66 -2.99
CA ARG A 47 6.74 11.60 -2.97
C ARG A 47 7.36 11.59 -4.36
N VAL A 48 6.79 10.85 -5.31
CA VAL A 48 7.22 10.93 -6.72
C VAL A 48 7.05 12.35 -7.25
N SER A 49 5.99 13.07 -6.87
CA SER A 49 5.81 14.48 -7.22
C SER A 49 6.95 15.37 -6.70
N GLN A 50 7.38 15.16 -5.45
CA GLN A 50 8.47 15.91 -4.85
C GLN A 50 9.83 15.58 -5.50
N LEU A 51 10.08 14.30 -5.79
CA LEU A 51 11.26 13.86 -6.52
C LEU A 51 11.32 14.50 -7.91
N ALA A 52 10.23 14.42 -8.68
CA ALA A 52 10.14 15.03 -10.01
C ALA A 52 10.48 16.53 -9.97
N LYS A 53 9.93 17.26 -8.98
CA LYS A 53 10.23 18.69 -8.77
C LYS A 53 11.70 18.92 -8.45
N LYS A 54 12.31 18.10 -7.60
CA LYS A 54 13.74 18.18 -7.25
C LYS A 54 14.65 17.98 -8.46
N TYR A 55 14.25 17.14 -9.42
CA TYR A 55 14.94 16.94 -10.69
C TYR A 55 14.54 17.93 -11.79
N GLY A 56 13.80 18.99 -11.46
CA GLY A 56 13.43 20.07 -12.37
C GLY A 56 12.20 19.80 -13.26
N ASP A 57 11.54 18.64 -13.13
CA ASP A 57 10.35 18.31 -13.92
C ASP A 57 9.06 18.75 -13.20
N ASN A 58 8.74 20.03 -13.36
CA ASN A 58 7.54 20.63 -12.78
C ASN A 58 6.23 20.07 -13.38
N LYS A 59 6.24 19.58 -14.62
CA LYS A 59 5.04 19.03 -15.26
C LYS A 59 4.71 17.66 -14.68
N LEU A 60 5.70 16.78 -14.59
CA LEU A 60 5.54 15.47 -13.93
C LEU A 60 5.14 15.64 -12.46
N SER A 61 5.79 16.58 -11.75
CA SER A 61 5.41 16.91 -10.37
C SER A 61 3.92 17.29 -10.26
N LYS A 62 3.41 18.13 -11.16
CA LYS A 62 2.00 18.53 -11.18
C LYS A 62 1.08 17.34 -11.43
N ILE A 63 1.39 16.45 -12.38
CA ILE A 63 0.59 15.25 -12.68
C ILE A 63 0.50 14.36 -11.43
N CYS A 64 1.63 13.98 -10.82
CA CYS A 64 1.64 13.11 -9.65
C CYS A 64 0.90 13.72 -8.46
N ARG A 65 0.98 15.05 -8.28
CA ARG A 65 0.26 15.75 -7.21
C ARG A 65 -1.27 15.75 -7.42
N LEU A 66 -1.73 15.85 -8.67
CA LEU A 66 -3.16 15.77 -8.97
C LEU A 66 -3.70 14.38 -8.65
N ILE A 67 -3.00 13.32 -9.08
CA ILE A 67 -3.36 11.93 -8.75
C ILE A 67 -3.41 11.74 -7.23
N ALA A 68 -2.37 12.18 -6.51
CA ALA A 68 -2.37 12.10 -5.04
C ALA A 68 -3.59 12.81 -4.41
N GLY A 69 -4.01 13.96 -4.96
CA GLY A 69 -5.21 14.66 -4.50
C GLY A 69 -6.48 13.81 -4.63
N ASP A 70 -6.57 12.98 -5.67
CA ASP A 70 -7.69 12.06 -5.88
C ASP A 70 -7.65 10.90 -4.89
N GLU A 71 -6.48 10.30 -4.68
CA GLU A 71 -6.32 9.17 -3.73
C GLU A 71 -6.65 9.57 -2.30
N MET A 72 -6.35 10.81 -1.89
CA MET A 72 -6.77 11.30 -0.57
C MET A 72 -8.30 11.39 -0.45
N ARG A 73 -9.00 11.78 -1.53
CA ARG A 73 -10.47 11.80 -1.54
C ARG A 73 -11.05 10.38 -1.48
N HIS A 74 -10.46 9.43 -2.22
CA HIS A 74 -10.85 8.02 -2.16
C HIS A 74 -10.63 7.44 -0.75
N HIS A 75 -9.46 7.68 -0.16
CA HIS A 75 -9.14 7.29 1.21
C HIS A 75 -10.18 7.81 2.22
N HIS A 76 -10.56 9.09 2.12
CA HIS A 76 -11.60 9.65 2.98
C HIS A 76 -12.96 8.97 2.80
N ALA A 77 -13.37 8.68 1.56
CA ALA A 77 -14.62 7.99 1.29
C ALA A 77 -14.63 6.57 1.86
N TYR A 78 -13.59 5.76 1.59
CA TYR A 78 -13.51 4.39 2.10
C TYR A 78 -13.39 4.34 3.62
N SER A 79 -12.61 5.26 4.21
CA SER A 79 -12.47 5.31 5.66
C SER A 79 -13.77 5.69 6.36
N GLU A 80 -14.62 6.50 5.71
CA GLU A 80 -15.95 6.84 6.23
C GLU A 80 -16.88 5.61 6.22
N PHE A 81 -16.80 4.73 5.21
CA PHE A 81 -17.55 3.48 5.25
C PHE A 81 -17.18 2.62 6.46
N VAL A 82 -15.88 2.46 6.75
CA VAL A 82 -15.42 1.73 7.94
C VAL A 82 -15.93 2.39 9.23
N ASN A 83 -15.85 3.72 9.32
CA ASN A 83 -16.36 4.48 10.46
C ASN A 83 -17.88 4.24 10.68
N ARG A 84 -18.67 4.20 9.60
CA ARG A 84 -20.10 3.89 9.67
C ARG A 84 -20.38 2.46 10.08
N ILE A 85 -19.58 1.50 9.62
CA ILE A 85 -19.74 0.09 10.02
C ILE A 85 -19.44 -0.05 11.52
N PHE A 86 -18.40 0.61 12.06
CA PHE A 86 -18.14 0.60 13.50
C PHE A 86 -19.30 1.13 14.36
N GLN A 87 -20.16 2.01 13.83
CA GLN A 87 -21.34 2.50 14.56
C GLN A 87 -22.47 1.46 14.66
N VAL A 88 -22.52 0.49 13.76
CA VAL A 88 -23.63 -0.49 13.66
C VAL A 88 -23.22 -1.92 13.97
N ASP A 89 -21.97 -2.29 13.68
CA ASP A 89 -21.44 -3.64 13.81
C ASP A 89 -19.96 -3.61 14.27
N PRO A 90 -19.69 -3.08 15.48
CA PRO A 90 -18.32 -2.79 15.92
C PRO A 90 -17.46 -4.05 16.09
N SER A 91 -18.06 -5.17 16.50
CA SER A 91 -17.32 -6.40 16.77
C SER A 91 -16.82 -7.05 15.48
N GLU A 92 -17.68 -7.23 14.47
CA GLU A 92 -17.26 -7.84 13.21
C GLU A 92 -16.32 -6.94 12.42
N MET A 93 -16.51 -5.62 12.45
CA MET A 93 -15.57 -4.68 11.84
C MET A 93 -14.19 -4.74 12.49
N MET A 94 -14.12 -4.87 13.83
CA MET A 94 -12.86 -5.02 14.56
C MET A 94 -12.14 -6.33 14.17
N LEU A 95 -12.88 -7.43 14.06
CA LEU A 95 -12.34 -8.73 13.65
C LEU A 95 -11.85 -8.69 12.19
N ALA A 96 -12.58 -8.05 11.29
CA ALA A 96 -12.17 -7.85 9.90
C ALA A 96 -10.87 -7.02 9.80
N PHE A 97 -10.76 -5.92 10.56
CA PHE A 97 -9.54 -5.12 10.58
C PHE A 97 -8.36 -5.92 11.12
N GLN A 98 -8.54 -6.65 12.22
CA GLN A 98 -7.49 -7.52 12.77
C GLN A 98 -7.08 -8.61 11.78
N TYR A 99 -8.03 -9.22 11.07
CA TYR A 99 -7.76 -10.23 10.06
C TYR A 99 -6.87 -9.66 8.94
N MET A 100 -7.25 -8.52 8.37
CA MET A 100 -6.47 -7.87 7.30
C MET A 100 -5.05 -7.52 7.76
N MET A 101 -4.90 -7.06 9.01
CA MET A 101 -3.58 -6.76 9.56
C MET A 101 -2.74 -8.00 9.86
N LYS A 102 -3.36 -9.12 10.23
CA LYS A 102 -2.65 -10.41 10.41
C LYS A 102 -2.15 -10.98 9.08
N GLN A 103 -2.93 -10.86 8.01
CA GLN A 103 -2.53 -11.31 6.68
C GLN A 103 -1.51 -10.39 5.99
N LYS A 104 -1.35 -9.18 6.53
CA LYS A 104 -0.66 -8.04 5.90
C LYS A 104 -1.42 -7.56 4.68
N ILE A 105 -1.43 -6.24 4.47
CA ILE A 105 -2.04 -5.67 3.28
C ILE A 105 -1.14 -5.97 2.08
N VAL A 106 -1.58 -6.90 1.25
CA VAL A 106 -0.89 -7.31 0.02
C VAL A 106 -0.98 -6.19 -1.01
N MET A 107 0.08 -5.93 -1.77
CA MET A 107 0.01 -4.95 -2.86
C MET A 107 -0.77 -5.52 -4.04
N PRO A 108 -1.63 -4.72 -4.71
CA PRO A 108 -2.47 -5.22 -5.80
C PRO A 108 -1.62 -5.76 -6.96
N ALA A 109 -0.45 -5.17 -7.20
CA ALA A 109 0.49 -5.59 -8.23
C ALA A 109 1.51 -6.66 -7.75
N HIS A 110 1.25 -7.44 -6.70
CA HIS A 110 2.21 -8.43 -6.19
C HIS A 110 2.55 -9.56 -7.19
N PHE A 111 1.72 -9.74 -8.23
CA PHE A 111 1.99 -10.65 -9.35
C PHE A 111 2.77 -10.03 -10.52
N LEU A 112 3.30 -8.81 -10.35
CA LEU A 112 4.11 -8.11 -11.34
C LEU A 112 5.27 -8.98 -11.86
N ARG A 113 5.41 -9.05 -13.18
CA ARG A 113 6.47 -9.79 -13.86
C ARG A 113 6.90 -9.12 -15.17
N GLU A 114 8.13 -9.40 -15.56
CA GLU A 114 8.68 -9.00 -16.86
C GLU A 114 8.35 -10.03 -17.95
N SER A 115 8.55 -9.67 -19.22
CA SER A 115 8.33 -10.61 -20.32
C SER A 115 9.17 -11.87 -20.16
N GLY A 116 8.55 -13.03 -20.38
CA GLY A 116 9.22 -14.34 -20.26
C GLY A 116 9.49 -14.84 -18.84
N GLU A 117 9.17 -14.04 -17.81
CA GLU A 117 9.37 -14.43 -16.41
C GLU A 117 8.11 -15.07 -15.80
N LYS A 118 8.31 -15.77 -14.67
CA LYS A 118 7.22 -16.33 -13.86
C LYS A 118 6.45 -15.24 -13.13
N ILE A 119 5.19 -15.51 -12.81
CA ILE A 119 4.29 -14.59 -12.08
C ILE A 119 4.94 -14.13 -10.76
N GLY A 120 4.87 -12.82 -10.48
CA GLY A 120 5.32 -12.19 -9.22
C GLY A 120 6.82 -11.97 -9.07
N THR A 121 7.64 -12.41 -10.01
CA THR A 121 9.11 -12.34 -9.90
C THR A 121 9.68 -10.92 -9.90
N ALA A 122 8.98 -9.93 -10.46
CA ALA A 122 9.48 -8.56 -10.56
C ALA A 122 9.05 -7.66 -9.40
N PHE A 123 8.05 -8.07 -8.61
CA PHE A 123 7.47 -7.22 -7.57
C PHE A 123 8.45 -6.90 -6.44
N GLU A 124 9.19 -7.89 -5.95
CA GLU A 124 10.16 -7.69 -4.86
C GLU A 124 11.23 -6.66 -5.25
N GLN A 125 11.83 -6.82 -6.43
CA GLN A 125 12.83 -5.88 -6.95
C GLN A 125 12.26 -4.46 -7.14
N PHE A 126 10.99 -4.36 -7.56
CA PHE A 126 10.31 -3.07 -7.71
C PHE A 126 10.09 -2.41 -6.34
N SER A 127 9.63 -3.18 -5.36
CA SER A 127 9.42 -2.74 -3.98
C SER A 127 10.72 -2.26 -3.35
N ASP A 128 11.82 -3.01 -3.50
CA ASP A 128 13.14 -2.62 -3.00
C ASP A 128 13.62 -1.31 -3.62
N SER A 129 13.39 -1.14 -4.92
CA SER A 129 13.72 0.09 -5.63
C SER A 129 12.92 1.28 -5.10
N ALA A 130 11.60 1.14 -4.93
CA ALA A 130 10.73 2.16 -4.36
C ALA A 130 11.14 2.53 -2.92
N GLN A 131 11.53 1.53 -2.12
CA GLN A 131 11.99 1.74 -0.76
C GLN A 131 13.34 2.47 -0.70
N ARG A 132 14.33 2.10 -1.55
CA ARG A 132 15.63 2.80 -1.62
C ARG A 132 15.51 4.28 -1.94
N ILE A 133 14.62 4.63 -2.86
CA ILE A 133 14.39 6.03 -3.25
C ILE A 133 13.40 6.76 -2.32
N GLY A 134 12.91 6.07 -1.29
CA GLY A 134 12.00 6.62 -0.29
C GLY A 134 10.59 6.89 -0.79
N VAL A 135 10.17 6.35 -1.94
CA VAL A 135 8.81 6.56 -2.49
C VAL A 135 7.77 5.88 -1.62
N TYR A 136 7.99 4.62 -1.24
CA TYR A 136 7.16 3.89 -0.30
C TYR A 136 8.03 2.89 0.45
N THR A 137 7.95 2.90 1.77
CA THR A 137 8.84 2.16 2.67
C THR A 137 8.04 1.34 3.68
N ALA A 138 8.70 0.39 4.33
CA ALA A 138 8.13 -0.32 5.47
C ALA A 138 7.66 0.62 6.61
N ALA A 139 8.30 1.79 6.79
CA ALA A 139 7.85 2.77 7.78
C ALA A 139 6.51 3.40 7.40
N ASP A 140 6.28 3.66 6.10
CA ASP A 140 5.01 4.20 5.62
C ASP A 140 3.84 3.26 5.88
N TYR A 141 4.07 1.95 5.71
CA TYR A 141 3.07 0.95 6.07
C TYR A 141 2.63 1.10 7.53
N VAL A 142 3.60 1.28 8.44
CA VAL A 142 3.33 1.42 9.88
C VAL A 142 2.61 2.74 10.18
N ASP A 143 3.05 3.82 9.55
CA ASP A 143 2.41 5.14 9.71
C ASP A 143 0.97 5.14 9.20
N ILE A 144 0.69 4.45 8.09
CA ILE A 144 -0.67 4.29 7.55
C ILE A 144 -1.53 3.52 8.55
N LEU A 145 -1.03 2.40 9.09
CA LEU A 145 -1.74 1.63 10.10
C LEU A 145 -2.07 2.50 11.32
N GLN A 146 -1.10 3.26 11.84
CA GLN A 146 -1.34 4.15 12.98
C GLN A 146 -2.40 5.21 12.65
N LYS A 147 -2.33 5.85 11.48
CA LYS A 147 -3.32 6.84 11.04
C LYS A 147 -4.73 6.25 10.95
N LEU A 148 -4.87 5.01 10.49
CA LEU A 148 -6.18 4.34 10.44
C LEU A 148 -6.70 4.01 11.84
N ILE A 149 -5.83 3.56 12.74
CA ILE A 149 -6.17 3.33 14.16
C ILE A 149 -6.68 4.62 14.81
N ASP A 150 -5.97 5.73 14.61
CA ASP A 150 -6.33 7.04 15.17
C ASP A 150 -7.63 7.56 14.53
N LYS A 151 -7.75 7.44 13.20
CA LYS A 151 -8.91 7.94 12.44
C LYS A 151 -10.19 7.23 12.83
N TRP A 152 -10.14 5.92 13.08
CA TRP A 152 -11.30 5.14 13.49
C TRP A 152 -11.46 5.06 15.01
N GLN A 153 -10.59 5.76 15.77
CA GLN A 153 -10.65 5.83 17.23
C GLN A 153 -10.76 4.44 17.87
N ILE A 154 -9.93 3.50 17.37
CA ILE A 154 -10.02 2.08 17.71
C ILE A 154 -9.94 1.84 19.22
N ASP A 155 -9.18 2.67 19.95
CA ASP A 155 -9.04 2.64 21.41
C ASP A 155 -10.31 3.02 22.17
N HIS A 156 -11.20 3.80 21.56
CA HIS A 156 -12.45 4.26 22.17
C HIS A 156 -13.66 3.37 21.84
N ILE A 157 -13.49 2.35 21.00
CA ILE A 157 -14.58 1.43 20.67
C ILE A 157 -14.83 0.47 21.83
N THR A 158 -16.06 0.51 22.34
CA THR A 158 -16.56 -0.26 23.49
C THR A 158 -17.77 -1.11 23.09
N GLY A 159 -18.26 -1.95 24.02
CA GLY A 159 -19.39 -2.85 23.74
C GLY A 159 -19.04 -4.00 22.80
N LEU A 160 -17.76 -4.39 22.75
CA LEU A 160 -17.24 -5.44 21.89
C LEU A 160 -17.44 -6.83 22.49
N THR A 161 -17.54 -7.85 21.63
CA THR A 161 -17.40 -9.24 22.07
C THR A 161 -16.01 -9.50 22.64
N ALA A 162 -15.86 -10.54 23.47
CA ALA A 162 -14.56 -10.90 24.06
C ALA A 162 -13.46 -11.17 23.01
N GLU A 163 -13.84 -11.62 21.82
CA GLU A 163 -12.91 -11.84 20.70
C GLU A 163 -12.52 -10.53 20.03
N ALA A 164 -13.48 -9.62 19.83
CA ALA A 164 -13.23 -8.30 19.27
C ALA A 164 -12.41 -7.40 20.23
N GLU A 165 -12.57 -7.54 21.55
CA GLU A 165 -11.70 -6.90 22.55
C GLU A 165 -10.24 -7.32 22.37
N LYS A 166 -9.97 -8.63 22.21
CA LYS A 166 -8.62 -9.14 21.91
C LYS A 166 -8.09 -8.64 20.56
N ALA A 167 -8.99 -8.46 19.59
CA ALA A 167 -8.65 -7.90 18.28
C ALA A 167 -8.24 -6.43 18.36
N ARG A 168 -8.98 -5.61 19.12
CA ARG A 168 -8.62 -4.22 19.43
C ARG A 168 -7.25 -4.15 20.08
N ASP A 169 -7.02 -4.94 21.13
CA ASP A 169 -5.73 -4.97 21.85
C ASP A 169 -4.55 -5.37 20.97
N PHE A 170 -4.78 -6.31 20.03
CA PHE A 170 -3.78 -6.67 19.03
C PHE A 170 -3.46 -5.51 18.10
N LEU A 171 -4.49 -4.85 17.56
CA LEU A 171 -4.33 -3.72 16.63
C LEU A 171 -3.60 -2.55 17.29
N MET A 172 -3.96 -2.18 18.52
CA MET A 172 -3.32 -1.09 19.27
C MET A 172 -1.83 -1.32 19.52
N LYS A 173 -1.39 -2.59 19.62
CA LYS A 173 0.03 -2.94 19.84
C LYS A 173 0.80 -3.15 18.54
N LEU A 174 0.10 -3.28 17.41
CA LEU A 174 0.70 -3.70 16.16
C LEU A 174 1.66 -2.66 15.56
N PRO A 175 1.35 -1.34 15.53
CA PRO A 175 2.28 -0.33 15.02
C PRO A 175 3.66 -0.42 15.68
N ALA A 176 3.72 -0.36 17.01
CA ALA A 176 4.97 -0.44 17.77
C ALA A 176 5.72 -1.78 17.58
N ARG A 177 5.01 -2.88 17.30
CA ARG A 177 5.63 -4.15 16.92
C ARG A 177 6.24 -4.07 15.52
N MET A 178 5.54 -3.49 14.56
CA MET A 178 6.00 -3.38 13.18
C MET A 178 7.15 -2.37 13.01
N THR A 179 7.16 -1.26 13.77
CA THR A 179 8.29 -0.31 13.80
C THR A 179 9.60 -1.01 14.15
N ARG A 180 9.60 -1.84 15.21
CA ARG A 180 10.80 -2.60 15.62
C ARG A 180 11.28 -3.61 14.55
N ILE A 181 10.37 -4.06 13.68
CA ILE A 181 10.70 -4.96 12.58
C ILE A 181 11.23 -4.16 11.39
N SER A 182 10.62 -3.02 11.05
CA SER A 182 11.04 -2.18 9.93
C SER A 182 12.43 -1.58 10.15
N GLU A 183 12.80 -1.23 11.38
CA GLU A 183 14.15 -0.76 11.75
C GLU A 183 15.25 -1.78 11.50
N ARG A 184 14.92 -3.07 11.42
CA ARG A 184 15.87 -4.17 11.18
C ARG A 184 15.92 -4.58 9.71
N LEU A 185 15.10 -3.96 8.86
CA LEU A 185 15.02 -4.32 7.46
C LEU A 185 16.28 -3.84 6.73
N VAL A 186 17.06 -4.79 6.21
CA VAL A 186 18.19 -4.50 5.34
C VAL A 186 17.69 -4.47 3.90
N ILE A 187 17.78 -3.32 3.27
CA ILE A 187 17.41 -3.16 1.86
C ILE A 187 18.61 -3.60 1.01
N PRO A 188 18.45 -4.53 0.06
CA PRO A 188 19.54 -4.92 -0.81
C PRO A 188 20.17 -3.71 -1.52
N ALA A 189 21.50 -3.65 -1.54
CA ALA A 189 22.22 -2.58 -2.24
C ALA A 189 22.18 -2.75 -3.77
N GLU A 190 22.01 -3.99 -4.24
CA GLU A 190 22.07 -4.34 -5.65
C GLU A 190 20.83 -3.84 -6.41
N SER A 191 21.06 -3.05 -7.46
CA SER A 191 20.00 -2.55 -8.32
C SER A 191 19.65 -3.57 -9.40
N HIS A 192 18.36 -3.92 -9.52
CA HIS A 192 17.86 -4.65 -10.67
C HIS A 192 17.59 -3.70 -11.85
N ILE A 193 18.06 -4.06 -13.04
CA ILE A 193 17.76 -3.31 -14.26
C ILE A 193 16.57 -3.98 -14.95
N PHE A 194 15.39 -3.41 -14.75
CA PHE A 194 14.18 -3.86 -15.42
C PHE A 194 14.26 -3.64 -16.94
N LYS A 195 13.72 -4.57 -17.72
CA LYS A 195 13.45 -4.45 -19.16
C LYS A 195 12.58 -3.23 -19.49
N TRP A 196 11.80 -2.74 -18.51
CA TRP A 196 11.03 -1.49 -18.63
C TRP A 196 11.91 -0.27 -18.80
N VAL A 197 13.15 -0.28 -18.29
CA VAL A 197 14.01 0.89 -18.24
C VAL A 197 15.17 0.68 -19.21
N GLN A 198 15.37 1.66 -20.08
CA GLN A 198 16.64 1.78 -20.79
C GLN A 198 17.53 2.67 -19.93
N PRO A 199 18.63 2.15 -19.35
CA PRO A 199 19.57 2.96 -18.59
C PRO A 199 19.95 4.20 -19.40
N ALA A 200 20.06 5.34 -18.72
CA ALA A 200 20.52 6.54 -19.38
C ALA A 200 21.94 6.28 -19.89
N LEU A 201 22.13 6.25 -21.21
CA LEU A 201 23.46 6.32 -21.79
C LEU A 201 24.03 7.66 -21.36
N ILE A 202 25.08 7.64 -20.54
CA ILE A 202 25.84 8.84 -20.17
C ILE A 202 26.27 9.50 -21.49
N LYS A 203 25.81 10.72 -21.73
CA LYS A 203 26.36 11.63 -22.74
C LYS A 203 27.01 12.78 -22.00
#